data_AF-A0A6M4NQ41-F1
#
_entry.id   AF-A0A6M4NQ41-F1
#
_cell.length_a   1.000
_cell.length_b   1.000
_cell.length_c   1.000
_cell.angle_alpha   90.00
_cell.angle_beta   90.00
_cell.angle_gamma   90.00
#
_symmetry.space_group_name_H-M   'P 1'
#
loop_
_entity.id
_entity.type
_entity.pdbx_description
1 polymer ?
#
loop_
_entity_poly.entity_id
_entity_poly.type
_entity_poly.pdbx_seq_one_letter_code
_entity_poly.pdbx_strand_id
1 'polypeptide(L)'
;MTRTTEKTDVDPEVAMILKTMGNYIAARRKESGFRQSDIAESAGLTPATIIRVEKGGGQIRLVTFLTYLKELGELSIFGDLFTNLDDGSRRRIRTPAVQEIEVDGPLSAAQFLARVQAEPNLELEVTRRAAVSLVRTGKYAVRDEDGRVLACSVDQAKLSEHEYQCADGHVGGISRMRLVLSEEALSDDQLTTVRFIGYGNLMNRINDRLKSREVTAVVDKIDVVPEGPHSLIFLKDGREVGSQFVYDIILNALEEKI
;
A
#
# COMPACT_ATOMS: atom_id res chain seq x y z
N MET A 1 46.05 -19.31 1.67
CA MET A 1 44.61 -19.66 1.75
C MET A 1 43.91 -18.58 2.55
N THR A 2 43.27 -17.65 1.85
CA THR A 2 42.55 -16.52 2.42
C THR A 2 41.26 -17.00 3.06
N ARG A 3 41.13 -16.78 4.37
CA ARG A 3 39.95 -17.12 5.16
C ARG A 3 38.88 -16.07 4.87
N THR A 4 37.94 -16.39 3.98
CA THR A 4 36.77 -15.54 3.72
C THR A 4 35.83 -15.67 4.91
N THR A 5 35.90 -14.72 5.84
CA THR A 5 34.86 -14.56 6.87
C THR A 5 33.63 -13.99 6.18
N GLU A 6 32.64 -14.85 5.91
CA GLU A 6 31.27 -14.42 5.61
C GLU A 6 30.79 -13.52 6.76
N LYS A 7 30.60 -12.23 6.48
CA LYS A 7 29.88 -11.33 7.38
C LYS A 7 28.43 -11.81 7.43
N THR A 8 28.05 -12.51 8.49
CA THR A 8 26.64 -12.73 8.82
C THR A 8 26.00 -11.40 9.17
N ASP A 9 25.04 -10.99 8.36
CA ASP A 9 24.21 -9.78 8.44
C ASP A 9 23.17 -9.87 9.58
N VAL A 10 23.58 -10.38 10.73
CA VAL A 10 22.72 -10.65 11.89
C VAL A 10 23.19 -9.77 13.04
N ASP A 11 22.23 -9.08 13.65
CA ASP A 11 22.46 -8.26 14.84
C ASP A 11 23.25 -9.06 15.92
N PRO A 12 24.28 -8.48 16.55
CA PRO A 12 25.12 -9.19 17.52
C PRO A 12 24.35 -9.80 18.70
N GLU A 13 23.30 -9.14 19.19
CA GLU A 13 22.46 -9.64 20.28
C GLU A 13 21.65 -10.85 19.80
N VAL A 14 21.08 -10.75 18.59
CA VAL A 14 20.36 -11.86 17.95
C VAL A 14 21.29 -13.05 17.72
N ALA A 15 22.50 -12.82 17.24
CA ALA A 15 23.50 -13.88 17.04
C ALA A 15 23.89 -14.56 18.37
N MET A 16 24.00 -13.79 19.45
CA MET A 16 24.28 -14.31 20.80
C MET A 16 23.13 -15.18 21.32
N ILE A 17 21.88 -14.75 21.13
CA ILE A 17 20.70 -15.52 21.50
C ILE A 17 20.63 -16.83 20.71
N LEU A 18 20.79 -16.78 19.38
CA LEU A 18 20.80 -17.97 18.51
C LEU A 18 21.87 -18.99 18.92
N LYS A 19 23.07 -18.52 19.26
CA LYS A 19 24.15 -19.37 19.76
C LYS A 19 23.80 -20.01 21.10
N THR A 20 23.19 -19.25 22.01
CA THR A 20 22.76 -19.76 23.32
C THR A 20 21.69 -20.83 23.16
N MET A 21 20.70 -20.60 22.29
CA MET A 21 19.66 -21.56 21.96
C MET A 21 20.22 -22.85 21.34
N GLY A 22 21.14 -22.71 20.37
CA GLY A 22 21.80 -23.86 19.75
C GLY A 22 22.59 -24.71 20.75
N ASN A 23 23.34 -24.06 21.65
CA ASN A 23 24.09 -24.73 22.71
C ASN A 23 23.18 -25.47 23.69
N TYR A 24 22.07 -24.84 24.10
CA TYR A 24 21.10 -25.44 24.99
C TYR A 24 20.52 -26.73 24.41
N ILE A 25 20.08 -26.69 23.14
CA ILE A 25 19.52 -27.87 22.46
C ILE A 25 20.57 -28.97 22.27
N ALA A 26 21.80 -28.58 21.94
CA ALA A 26 22.90 -29.54 21.81
C ALA A 26 23.20 -30.26 23.14
N ALA A 27 23.10 -29.54 24.26
CA ALA A 27 23.23 -30.14 25.59
C ALA A 27 22.07 -31.10 25.88
N ARG A 28 20.82 -30.68 25.66
CA ARG A 28 19.63 -31.52 25.88
C ARG A 28 19.61 -32.79 25.05
N ARG A 29 19.99 -32.70 23.77
CA ARG A 29 20.11 -33.88 22.91
C ARG A 29 21.11 -34.88 23.49
N LYS A 30 22.27 -34.40 23.96
CA LYS A 30 23.31 -35.25 24.56
C LYS A 30 22.84 -35.86 25.88
N GLU A 31 22.17 -35.09 26.73
CA GLU A 31 21.56 -35.57 27.98
C GLU A 31 20.51 -36.65 27.72
N SER A 32 19.77 -36.54 26.63
CA SER A 32 18.76 -37.51 26.19
C SER A 32 19.35 -38.72 25.45
N GLY A 33 20.68 -38.78 25.27
CA GLY A 33 21.37 -39.91 24.67
C GLY A 33 21.31 -40.00 23.13
N PHE A 34 20.76 -39.00 22.44
CA PHE A 34 20.61 -39.03 20.98
C PHE A 34 21.85 -38.52 20.25
N ARG A 35 22.18 -39.14 19.11
CA ARG A 35 23.13 -38.57 18.14
C ARG A 35 22.42 -37.56 17.24
N GLN A 36 23.20 -36.70 16.59
CA GLN A 36 22.66 -35.76 15.60
C GLN A 36 21.97 -36.47 14.43
N SER A 37 22.47 -37.65 14.03
CA SER A 37 21.87 -38.50 13.00
C SER A 37 20.47 -38.96 13.37
N ASP A 38 20.28 -39.32 14.64
CA ASP A 38 19.04 -39.92 15.13
C ASP A 38 17.91 -38.88 15.11
N ILE A 39 18.23 -37.64 15.51
CA ILE A 39 17.31 -36.50 15.41
C ILE A 39 17.09 -36.07 13.95
N ALA A 40 18.13 -36.11 13.12
CA ALA A 40 17.98 -35.79 11.69
C ALA A 40 16.97 -36.73 11.03
N GLU A 41 17.08 -38.02 11.30
CA GLU A 41 16.17 -39.05 10.79
C GLU A 41 14.75 -38.88 11.34
N SER A 42 14.58 -38.75 12.66
CA SER A 42 13.24 -38.64 13.27
C SER A 42 12.51 -37.36 12.90
N ALA A 43 13.23 -36.25 12.75
CA ALA A 43 12.68 -34.95 12.38
C ALA A 43 12.50 -34.77 10.86
N GLY A 44 12.95 -35.72 10.03
CA GLY A 44 12.97 -35.56 8.56
C GLY A 44 13.88 -34.41 8.09
N LEU A 45 14.96 -34.15 8.82
CA LEU A 45 15.93 -33.08 8.58
C LEU A 45 17.26 -33.63 8.09
N THR A 46 18.06 -32.79 7.43
CA THR A 46 19.43 -33.19 7.05
C THR A 46 20.38 -33.07 8.24
N PRO A 47 21.42 -33.92 8.35
CA PRO A 47 22.46 -33.75 9.38
C PRO A 47 23.14 -32.38 9.34
N ALA A 48 23.29 -31.80 8.15
CA ALA A 48 23.83 -30.44 7.98
C ALA A 48 22.92 -29.37 8.61
N THR A 49 21.60 -29.56 8.54
CA THR A 49 20.62 -28.69 9.20
C THR A 49 20.75 -28.81 10.73
N ILE A 50 20.85 -30.02 11.28
CA ILE A 50 21.04 -30.26 12.71
C ILE A 50 22.30 -29.56 13.24
N ILE A 51 23.44 -29.75 12.55
CA ILE A 51 24.70 -29.09 12.89
C ILE A 51 24.56 -27.56 12.87
N ARG A 52 23.83 -27.03 11.89
CA ARG A 52 23.60 -25.59 11.74
C ARG A 52 22.76 -25.04 12.89
N VAL A 53 21.68 -25.75 13.26
CA VAL A 53 20.83 -25.41 14.42
C VAL A 53 21.65 -25.38 15.70
N GLU A 54 22.41 -26.43 15.99
CA GLU A 54 23.19 -26.52 17.23
C GLU A 54 24.32 -25.49 17.30
N LYS A 55 24.84 -25.02 16.15
CA LYS A 55 25.84 -23.95 16.09
C LYS A 55 25.24 -22.55 16.19
N GLY A 56 23.91 -22.40 16.19
CA GLY A 56 23.23 -21.11 16.11
C GLY A 56 23.55 -20.34 14.82
N GLY A 57 23.90 -21.06 13.74
CA GLY A 57 24.42 -20.47 12.51
C GLY A 57 23.35 -20.30 11.42
N GLY A 58 23.44 -19.21 10.66
CA GLY A 58 22.64 -19.00 9.45
C GLY A 58 21.15 -18.76 9.65
N GLN A 59 20.42 -18.57 8.55
CA GLN A 59 18.97 -18.43 8.55
C GLN A 59 18.30 -19.81 8.66
N ILE A 60 17.90 -20.19 9.87
CA ILE A 60 17.11 -21.40 10.13
C ILE A 60 15.65 -20.99 10.22
N ARG A 61 14.76 -21.70 9.52
CA ARG A 61 13.32 -21.47 9.65
C ARG A 61 12.87 -21.86 11.05
N LEU A 62 12.07 -21.01 11.70
CA LEU A 62 11.57 -21.25 13.06
C LEU A 62 10.85 -22.62 13.19
N VAL A 63 10.12 -23.04 12.15
CA VAL A 63 9.47 -24.36 12.10
C VAL A 63 10.48 -25.50 12.26
N THR A 64 11.65 -25.39 11.64
CA THR A 64 12.73 -26.39 11.76
C THR A 64 13.25 -26.47 13.19
N PHE A 65 13.38 -25.33 13.86
CA PHE A 65 13.80 -25.26 15.26
C PHE A 65 12.77 -25.90 16.21
N LEU A 66 11.49 -25.58 16.03
CA LEU A 66 10.40 -26.15 16.84
C LEU A 66 10.23 -27.66 16.63
N THR A 67 10.44 -28.14 15.40
CA THR A 67 10.41 -29.59 15.10
C THR A 67 11.50 -30.32 15.85
N TYR A 68 12.71 -29.75 15.94
CA TYR A 68 13.80 -30.32 16.74
C TYR A 68 13.39 -30.43 18.22
N LEU A 69 12.87 -29.34 18.81
CA LEU A 69 12.47 -29.32 20.22
C LEU A 69 11.38 -30.35 20.52
N LYS A 70 10.44 -30.57 19.59
CA LYS A 70 9.43 -31.62 19.70
C LYS A 70 10.06 -33.00 19.85
N GLU A 71 11.06 -33.33 19.04
CA GLU A 71 11.74 -34.64 19.10
C GLU A 71 12.53 -34.83 20.40
N LEU A 72 12.97 -33.74 21.03
CA LEU A 72 13.60 -33.78 22.35
C LEU A 72 12.59 -33.80 23.51
N GLY A 73 11.29 -33.70 23.24
CA GLY A 73 10.26 -33.56 24.28
C GLY A 73 10.26 -32.20 24.98
N GLU A 74 10.99 -31.21 24.45
CA GLU A 74 11.20 -29.88 25.05
C GLU A 74 10.32 -28.80 24.39
N LEU A 75 9.35 -29.20 23.55
CA LEU A 75 8.46 -28.26 22.88
C LEU A 75 7.63 -27.45 23.88
N SER A 76 7.27 -28.03 25.03
CA SER A 76 6.51 -27.36 26.08
C SER A 76 7.23 -26.16 26.67
N ILE A 77 8.57 -26.16 26.77
CA ILE A 77 9.32 -24.99 27.28
C ILE A 77 9.04 -23.75 26.41
N PHE A 78 8.98 -23.94 25.09
CA PHE A 78 8.60 -22.87 24.16
C PHE A 78 7.08 -22.65 24.13
N GLY A 79 6.30 -23.72 24.15
CA GLY A 79 4.85 -23.68 24.21
C GLY A 79 4.36 -22.83 25.38
N ASP A 80 4.87 -23.04 26.59
CA ASP A 80 4.51 -22.36 27.83
C ASP A 80 4.93 -20.89 27.81
N LEU A 81 6.05 -20.55 27.16
CA LEU A 81 6.47 -19.16 26.97
C LEU A 81 5.44 -18.36 26.15
N PHE A 82 4.79 -18.99 25.17
CA PHE A 82 3.83 -18.34 24.27
C PHE A 82 2.35 -18.58 24.64
N THR A 83 2.02 -19.68 25.28
CA THR A 83 0.65 -20.01 25.71
C THR A 83 0.28 -19.31 27.02
N ASN A 84 1.24 -19.07 27.93
CA ASN A 84 0.99 -18.20 29.09
C ASN A 84 0.85 -16.71 28.71
N LEU A 85 1.22 -16.32 27.47
CA LEU A 85 0.89 -15.01 26.90
C LEU A 85 -0.52 -14.96 26.29
N ASP A 86 -1.14 -16.12 26.05
CA ASP A 86 -2.46 -16.27 25.42
C ASP A 86 -3.59 -16.37 26.47
N ASP A 87 -3.43 -15.76 27.64
CA ASP A 87 -4.44 -15.72 28.72
C ASP A 87 -5.63 -14.79 28.40
N GLY A 88 -6.15 -14.85 27.17
CA GLY A 88 -7.29 -14.03 26.72
C GLY A 88 -7.01 -12.53 26.70
N SER A 89 -5.80 -12.10 27.07
CA SER A 89 -5.35 -10.72 26.94
C SER A 89 -4.95 -10.43 25.49
N ARG A 90 -5.94 -10.52 24.60
CA ARG A 90 -6.05 -9.55 23.51
C ARG A 90 -6.31 -8.17 24.14
N ARG A 91 -5.37 -7.68 24.95
CA ARG A 91 -5.20 -6.25 25.13
C ARG A 91 -4.98 -5.76 23.72
N ARG A 92 -5.95 -5.01 23.18
CA ARG A 92 -5.62 -4.01 22.18
C ARG A 92 -4.43 -3.28 22.78
N ILE A 93 -3.26 -3.53 22.23
CA ILE A 93 -2.14 -2.62 22.42
C ILE A 93 -2.71 -1.34 21.83
N ARG A 94 -3.15 -0.42 22.70
CA ARG A 94 -3.16 0.98 22.33
C ARG A 94 -1.72 1.19 21.91
N THR A 95 -1.49 1.32 20.61
CA THR A 95 -0.24 1.87 20.09
C THR A 95 0.07 3.02 21.03
N PRO A 96 1.16 2.96 21.82
CA PRO A 96 1.54 4.12 22.61
C PRO A 96 1.48 5.27 21.63
N ALA A 97 0.75 6.34 22.00
CA ALA A 97 0.58 7.52 21.15
C ALA A 97 1.90 7.71 20.46
N VAL A 98 1.90 7.50 19.13
CA VAL A 98 3.12 7.58 18.33
C VAL A 98 3.66 8.91 18.75
N GLN A 99 4.73 8.91 19.56
CA GLN A 99 5.54 10.10 19.64
C GLN A 99 5.85 10.32 18.19
N GLU A 100 5.36 11.45 17.67
CA GLU A 100 5.71 11.93 16.36
C GLU A 100 7.23 12.02 16.38
N ILE A 101 7.88 10.90 16.12
CA ILE A 101 9.17 10.90 15.53
C ILE A 101 8.81 11.50 14.18
N GLU A 102 8.99 12.80 14.06
CA GLU A 102 9.24 13.45 12.79
C GLU A 102 10.38 12.66 12.17
N VAL A 103 10.01 11.62 11.42
CA VAL A 103 10.95 10.84 10.66
C VAL A 103 11.29 11.74 9.49
N ASP A 104 12.40 12.43 9.61
CA ASP A 104 12.97 13.24 8.55
C ASP A 104 13.49 12.28 7.47
N GLY A 105 12.61 11.85 6.57
CA GLY A 105 12.93 10.95 5.46
C GLY A 105 11.82 10.00 5.00
N PRO A 106 12.11 9.18 3.97
CA PRO A 106 11.14 8.28 3.34
C PRO A 106 10.62 7.20 4.30
N LEU A 107 9.33 6.93 4.24
CA LEU A 107 8.67 6.01 5.17
C LEU A 107 8.85 4.53 4.82
N SER A 108 8.91 3.69 5.85
CA SER A 108 8.69 2.24 5.69
C SER A 108 7.21 1.94 5.42
N ALA A 109 6.90 0.75 4.93
CA ALA A 109 5.52 0.34 4.65
C ALA A 109 4.63 0.39 5.92
N ALA A 110 5.16 -0.01 7.08
CA ALA A 110 4.41 0.03 8.33
C ALA A 110 4.06 1.46 8.77
N GLN A 111 5.01 2.39 8.64
CA GLN A 111 4.80 3.81 8.96
C GLN A 111 3.80 4.47 8.00
N PHE A 112 3.89 4.16 6.71
CA PHE A 112 2.93 4.61 5.71
C PHE A 112 1.51 4.14 6.04
N LEU A 113 1.34 2.84 6.33
CA LEU A 113 0.03 2.27 6.65
C LEU A 113 -0.58 2.89 7.91
N ALA A 114 0.23 3.17 8.93
CA ALA A 114 -0.23 3.84 10.16
C ALA A 114 -0.79 5.24 9.87
N ARG A 115 -0.14 6.00 8.97
CA ARG A 115 -0.60 7.35 8.59
C ARG A 115 -1.83 7.32 7.69
N VAL A 116 -1.86 6.45 6.68
CA VAL A 116 -3.01 6.34 5.76
C VAL A 116 -4.26 5.79 6.45
N GLN A 117 -4.10 4.99 7.52
CA GLN A 117 -5.24 4.58 8.36
C GLN A 117 -5.87 5.76 9.11
N ALA A 118 -5.06 6.74 9.53
CA ALA A 118 -5.56 7.96 10.16
C ALA A 118 -6.15 8.93 9.13
N GLU A 119 -5.49 9.07 7.98
CA GLU A 119 -5.88 9.98 6.91
C GLU A 119 -5.80 9.27 5.53
N PRO A 120 -6.94 8.75 5.02
CA PRO A 120 -6.98 7.92 3.81
C PRO A 120 -6.53 8.60 2.51
N ASN A 121 -6.49 9.93 2.50
CA ASN A 121 -6.22 10.77 1.33
C ASN A 121 -4.79 11.33 1.30
N LEU A 122 -3.88 10.74 2.08
CA LEU A 122 -2.48 11.16 2.09
C LEU A 122 -1.67 10.53 0.95
N GLU A 123 -0.93 11.39 0.25
CA GLU A 123 0.23 10.99 -0.53
C GLU A 123 1.50 11.26 0.29
N LEU A 124 2.35 10.25 0.47
CA LEU A 124 3.53 10.33 1.33
C LEU A 124 4.73 9.71 0.65
N GLU A 125 5.92 10.24 0.96
CA GLU A 125 7.18 9.67 0.50
C GLU A 125 7.49 8.37 1.25
N VAL A 126 7.85 7.33 0.50
CA VAL A 126 8.18 6.00 1.00
C VAL A 126 9.54 5.54 0.46
N THR A 127 10.17 4.62 1.17
CA THR A 127 11.36 3.93 0.67
C THR A 127 11.02 3.08 -0.56
N ARG A 128 11.98 2.90 -1.48
CA ARG A 128 11.82 1.99 -2.64
C ARG A 128 11.40 0.56 -2.24
N ARG A 129 11.92 0.07 -1.11
CA ARG A 129 11.52 -1.25 -0.57
C ARG A 129 10.06 -1.27 -0.11
N ALA A 130 9.60 -0.21 0.54
CA ALA A 130 8.20 -0.08 0.93
C ALA A 130 7.29 -0.03 -0.29
N ALA A 131 7.67 0.71 -1.33
CA ALA A 131 6.89 0.82 -2.57
C ALA A 131 6.57 -0.56 -3.19
N VAL A 132 7.57 -1.42 -3.33
CA VAL A 132 7.37 -2.80 -3.84
C VAL A 132 6.40 -3.59 -2.96
N SER A 133 6.50 -3.45 -1.64
CA SER A 133 5.61 -4.14 -0.70
C SER A 133 4.18 -3.62 -0.78
N LEU A 134 4.00 -2.30 -0.92
CA LEU A 134 2.69 -1.64 -0.97
C LEU A 134 1.94 -1.99 -2.25
N VAL A 135 2.61 -1.94 -3.41
CA VAL A 135 2.03 -2.31 -4.71
C VAL A 135 1.50 -3.75 -4.68
N ARG A 136 2.27 -4.70 -4.12
CA ARG A 136 1.85 -6.11 -4.02
C ARG A 136 0.55 -6.36 -3.26
N THR A 137 0.13 -5.42 -2.41
CA THR A 137 -1.14 -5.56 -1.68
C THR A 137 -2.37 -5.33 -2.55
N GLY A 138 -2.21 -4.70 -3.72
CA GLY A 138 -3.30 -4.27 -4.60
C GLY A 138 -4.12 -3.08 -4.10
N LYS A 139 -3.84 -2.56 -2.89
CA LYS A 139 -4.61 -1.47 -2.27
C LYS A 139 -3.95 -0.10 -2.40
N TYR A 140 -2.67 -0.08 -2.75
CA TYR A 140 -1.86 1.13 -2.80
C TYR A 140 -1.16 1.26 -4.15
N ALA A 141 -0.93 2.49 -4.56
CA ALA A 141 -0.25 2.84 -5.79
C ALA A 141 0.94 3.74 -5.49
N VAL A 142 1.96 3.69 -6.34
CA VAL A 142 3.22 4.42 -6.15
C VAL A 142 3.65 5.14 -7.42
N ARG A 143 4.33 6.28 -7.28
CA ARG A 143 4.94 7.01 -8.41
C ARG A 143 6.36 7.44 -8.05
N ASP A 144 7.24 7.47 -9.04
CA ASP A 144 8.55 8.10 -8.92
C ASP A 144 8.42 9.56 -9.39
N GLU A 145 8.90 10.52 -8.59
CA GLU A 145 8.97 11.94 -8.92
C GLU A 145 10.32 12.50 -8.44
N ASP A 146 11.15 12.98 -9.37
CA ASP A 146 12.46 13.58 -9.08
C ASP A 146 13.34 12.76 -8.12
N GLY A 147 13.30 11.43 -8.26
CA GLY A 147 14.09 10.48 -7.45
C GLY A 147 13.45 10.09 -6.11
N ARG A 148 12.32 10.70 -5.75
CA ARG A 148 11.49 10.36 -4.58
C ARG A 148 10.42 9.37 -4.99
N VAL A 149 10.06 8.45 -4.09
CA VAL A 149 8.95 7.52 -4.33
C VAL A 149 7.78 7.91 -3.45
N LEU A 150 6.68 8.28 -4.07
CA LEU A 150 5.46 8.68 -3.39
C LEU A 150 4.46 7.54 -3.46
N ALA A 151 3.71 7.33 -2.39
CA ALA A 151 2.67 6.31 -2.29
C ALA A 151 1.36 6.93 -1.81
N CYS A 152 0.25 6.39 -2.30
CA CYS A 152 -1.09 6.71 -1.82
C CYS A 152 -2.03 5.49 -1.98
N SER A 153 -3.29 5.63 -1.59
CA SER A 153 -4.31 4.60 -1.87
C SER A 153 -4.64 4.54 -3.36
N VAL A 154 -5.02 3.35 -3.86
CA VAL A 154 -5.46 3.21 -5.27
C VAL A 154 -6.66 4.11 -5.56
N ASP A 155 -7.58 4.29 -4.61
CA ASP A 155 -8.76 5.13 -4.82
C ASP A 155 -8.40 6.61 -4.92
N GLN A 156 -7.41 7.08 -4.16
CA GLN A 156 -6.86 8.41 -4.35
C GLN A 156 -6.10 8.54 -5.68
N ALA A 157 -5.28 7.54 -6.03
CA ALA A 157 -4.52 7.53 -7.28
C ALA A 157 -5.45 7.61 -8.50
N LYS A 158 -6.59 6.93 -8.48
CA LYS A 158 -7.63 7.00 -9.52
C LYS A 158 -8.10 8.43 -9.79
N LEU A 159 -8.10 9.31 -8.80
CA LEU A 159 -8.57 10.69 -8.93
C LEU A 159 -7.44 11.71 -9.10
N SER A 160 -6.20 11.23 -9.22
CA SER A 160 -5.01 12.06 -9.32
C SER A 160 -4.69 12.39 -10.78
N GLU A 161 -4.13 13.59 -10.98
CA GLU A 161 -3.57 13.99 -12.28
C GLU A 161 -2.24 13.29 -12.59
N HIS A 162 -1.60 12.72 -11.57
CA HIS A 162 -0.37 11.94 -11.71
C HIS A 162 -0.70 10.49 -12.04
N GLU A 163 0.19 9.85 -12.79
CA GLU A 163 0.13 8.42 -13.07
C GLU A 163 0.92 7.63 -12.01
N TYR A 164 0.31 6.57 -11.50
CA TYR A 164 0.88 5.70 -10.47
C TYR A 164 0.91 4.26 -10.96
N GLN A 165 1.91 3.51 -10.51
CA GLN A 165 1.98 2.07 -10.65
C GLN A 165 1.24 1.38 -9.49
N CYS A 166 0.38 0.42 -9.81
CA CYS A 166 -0.32 -0.46 -8.87
C CYS A 166 -0.17 -1.93 -9.30
N ALA A 167 -0.77 -2.86 -8.54
CA ALA A 167 -0.67 -4.30 -8.84
C ALA A 167 -1.20 -4.66 -10.23
N ASP A 168 -2.26 -3.97 -10.65
CA ASP A 168 -3.02 -4.27 -11.87
C ASP A 168 -2.54 -3.46 -13.09
N GLY A 169 -1.48 -2.66 -12.94
CA GLY A 169 -0.94 -1.82 -14.00
C GLY A 169 -0.76 -0.37 -13.55
N HIS A 170 -1.17 0.58 -14.39
CA HIS A 170 -1.10 2.02 -14.09
C HIS A 170 -2.49 2.58 -13.78
N VAL A 171 -2.54 3.59 -12.91
CA VAL A 171 -3.78 4.24 -12.48
C VAL A 171 -3.53 5.74 -12.26
N GLY A 172 -4.57 6.55 -12.44
CA GLY A 172 -4.48 8.00 -12.36
C GLY A 172 -4.31 8.63 -13.74
N GLY A 173 -3.61 9.76 -13.81
CA GLY A 173 -3.47 10.53 -15.04
C GLY A 173 -4.77 11.23 -15.46
N ILE A 174 -5.69 11.48 -14.51
CA ILE A 174 -6.95 12.16 -14.81
C ILE A 174 -6.68 13.64 -15.05
N SER A 175 -7.04 14.14 -16.23
CA SER A 175 -6.97 15.56 -16.50
C SER A 175 -8.19 16.28 -15.91
N ARG A 176 -7.97 17.32 -15.11
CA ARG A 176 -9.09 18.13 -14.57
C ARG A 176 -9.49 19.22 -15.54
N MET A 177 -10.78 19.43 -15.65
CA MET A 177 -11.39 20.40 -16.53
C MET A 177 -12.31 21.33 -15.75
N ARG A 178 -12.37 22.57 -16.22
CA ARG A 178 -13.39 23.54 -15.85
C ARG A 178 -14.37 23.68 -16.99
N LEU A 179 -15.64 23.57 -16.66
CA LEU A 179 -16.73 23.90 -17.55
C LEU A 179 -17.07 25.38 -17.41
N VAL A 180 -17.07 26.10 -18.52
CA VAL A 180 -17.60 27.47 -18.61
C VAL A 180 -18.96 27.40 -19.33
N LEU A 181 -20.02 27.76 -18.63
CA LEU A 181 -21.36 27.89 -19.17
C LEU A 181 -21.68 29.36 -19.43
N SER A 182 -22.12 29.67 -20.65
CA SER A 182 -22.58 31.00 -21.02
C SER A 182 -24.09 31.09 -20.87
N GLU A 183 -24.59 32.10 -20.16
CA GLU A 183 -26.03 32.26 -19.94
C GLU A 183 -26.77 32.63 -21.23
N GLU A 184 -26.20 33.48 -22.09
CA GLU A 184 -26.83 33.87 -23.37
C GLU A 184 -26.98 32.70 -24.36
N ALA A 185 -26.12 31.69 -24.22
CA ALA A 185 -26.10 30.52 -25.10
C ALA A 185 -27.08 29.42 -24.65
N LEU A 186 -27.67 29.55 -23.46
CA LEU A 186 -28.65 28.61 -22.93
C LEU A 186 -30.07 29.05 -23.27
N SER A 187 -30.90 28.09 -23.65
CA SER A 187 -32.36 28.31 -23.73
C SER A 187 -32.98 28.44 -22.34
N ASP A 188 -34.17 29.04 -22.26
CA ASP A 188 -34.93 29.20 -21.01
C ASP A 188 -35.17 27.85 -20.28
N ASP A 189 -35.41 26.77 -21.03
CA ASP A 189 -35.59 25.42 -20.50
C ASP A 189 -34.28 24.88 -19.89
N GLN A 190 -33.15 25.12 -20.54
CA GLN A 190 -31.83 24.71 -20.04
C GLN A 190 -31.41 25.53 -18.83
N LEU A 191 -31.65 26.84 -18.83
CA LEU A 191 -31.44 27.71 -17.65
C LEU A 191 -32.27 27.22 -16.46
N THR A 192 -33.52 26.87 -16.70
CA THR A 192 -34.41 26.31 -15.67
C THR A 192 -33.86 24.98 -15.15
N THR A 193 -33.40 24.12 -16.05
CA THR A 193 -32.79 22.82 -15.73
C THR A 193 -31.53 22.98 -14.88
N VAL A 194 -30.60 23.85 -15.27
CA VAL A 194 -29.37 24.14 -14.50
C VAL A 194 -29.70 24.69 -13.11
N ARG A 195 -30.66 25.62 -13.02
CA ARG A 195 -31.09 26.23 -11.76
C ARG A 195 -31.81 25.25 -10.83
N PHE A 196 -32.58 24.31 -11.39
CA PHE A 196 -33.40 23.37 -10.62
C PHE A 196 -32.64 22.07 -10.24
N ILE A 197 -31.86 21.52 -11.16
CA ILE A 197 -31.04 20.31 -10.94
C ILE A 197 -29.81 20.62 -10.09
N GLY A 198 -29.29 21.85 -10.18
CA GLY A 198 -28.10 22.30 -9.48
C GLY A 198 -26.79 21.84 -10.13
N TYR A 199 -25.74 22.64 -9.96
CA TYR A 199 -24.44 22.43 -10.63
C TYR A 199 -23.77 21.08 -10.30
N GLY A 200 -23.96 20.55 -9.09
CA GLY A 200 -23.37 19.26 -8.70
C GLY A 200 -23.94 18.08 -9.49
N ASN A 201 -25.25 18.06 -9.73
CA ASN A 201 -25.90 17.00 -10.51
C ASN A 201 -25.56 17.09 -12.00
N LEU A 202 -25.49 18.32 -12.55
CA LEU A 202 -25.02 18.53 -13.93
C LEU A 202 -23.57 18.04 -14.10
N MET A 203 -22.69 18.37 -13.15
CA MET A 203 -21.30 17.91 -13.14
C MET A 203 -21.21 16.38 -13.13
N ASN A 204 -22.02 15.70 -12.31
CA ASN A 204 -22.07 14.24 -12.27
C ASN A 204 -22.47 13.64 -13.63
N ARG A 205 -23.54 14.15 -14.25
CA ARG A 205 -23.98 13.68 -15.59
C ARG A 205 -22.89 13.86 -16.65
N ILE A 206 -22.20 15.00 -16.63
CA ILE A 206 -21.11 15.28 -17.55
C ILE A 206 -19.94 14.31 -17.32
N ASN A 207 -19.57 14.06 -16.07
CA ASN A 207 -18.49 13.14 -15.72
C ASN A 207 -18.84 11.68 -16.07
N ASP A 208 -20.09 11.25 -15.89
CA ASP A 208 -20.55 9.93 -16.32
C ASP A 208 -20.45 9.76 -17.84
N ARG A 209 -20.77 10.82 -18.61
CA ARG A 209 -20.62 10.83 -20.07
C ARG A 209 -19.15 10.78 -20.51
N LEU A 210 -18.27 11.56 -19.87
CA LEU A 210 -16.83 11.50 -20.12
C LEU A 210 -16.29 10.09 -19.88
N LYS A 211 -16.69 9.48 -18.77
CA LYS A 211 -16.33 8.11 -18.42
C LYS A 211 -16.86 7.08 -19.43
N SER A 212 -18.09 7.23 -19.90
CA SER A 212 -18.68 6.33 -20.93
C SER A 212 -17.96 6.37 -22.27
N ARG A 213 -17.25 7.48 -22.56
CA ARG A 213 -16.44 7.67 -23.76
C ARG A 213 -14.96 7.34 -23.54
N GLU A 214 -14.63 6.70 -22.41
CA GLU A 214 -13.26 6.35 -22.01
C GLU A 214 -12.31 7.56 -21.94
N VAL A 215 -12.85 8.75 -21.70
CA VAL A 215 -12.04 9.96 -21.54
C VAL A 215 -11.50 10.01 -20.11
N THR A 216 -10.17 10.04 -19.98
CA THR A 216 -9.45 10.19 -18.71
C THR A 216 -9.42 11.64 -18.24
N ALA A 217 -10.60 12.26 -18.14
CA ALA A 217 -10.75 13.63 -17.66
C ALA A 217 -12.05 13.80 -16.87
N VAL A 218 -12.05 14.74 -15.91
CA VAL A 218 -13.21 15.08 -15.09
C VAL A 218 -13.43 16.58 -15.05
N VAL A 219 -14.69 16.99 -15.06
CA VAL A 219 -15.09 18.36 -14.71
C VAL A 219 -15.14 18.46 -13.20
N ASP A 220 -14.32 19.35 -12.62
CA ASP A 220 -14.28 19.60 -11.17
C ASP A 220 -14.96 20.92 -10.76
N LYS A 221 -15.22 21.80 -11.74
CA LYS A 221 -15.75 23.14 -11.54
C LYS A 221 -16.62 23.56 -12.71
N ILE A 222 -17.71 24.26 -12.39
CA ILE A 222 -18.58 24.94 -13.34
C ILE A 222 -18.53 26.44 -13.03
N ASP A 223 -18.09 27.24 -13.99
CA ASP A 223 -18.16 28.69 -13.97
C ASP A 223 -19.28 29.14 -14.92
N VAL A 224 -20.10 30.10 -14.49
CA VAL A 224 -21.16 30.68 -15.31
C VAL A 224 -20.77 32.11 -15.67
N VAL A 225 -20.82 32.43 -16.96
CA VAL A 225 -20.48 33.74 -17.51
C VAL A 225 -21.68 34.32 -18.26
N PRO A 226 -21.84 35.66 -18.30
CA PRO A 226 -22.99 36.28 -18.98
C PRO A 226 -23.01 36.03 -20.50
N GLU A 227 -21.85 36.15 -21.14
CA GLU A 227 -21.68 36.09 -22.59
C GLU A 227 -20.50 35.18 -22.98
N GLY A 228 -20.55 34.61 -24.19
CA GLY A 228 -19.51 33.76 -24.77
C GLY A 228 -19.99 32.36 -25.18
N PRO A 229 -19.10 31.50 -25.71
CA PRO A 229 -19.41 30.10 -25.97
C PRO A 229 -19.33 29.25 -24.69
N HIS A 230 -20.00 28.09 -24.72
CA HIS A 230 -19.68 27.02 -23.78
C HIS A 230 -18.28 26.47 -24.06
N SER A 231 -17.49 26.26 -23.02
CA SER A 231 -16.12 25.73 -23.15
C SER A 231 -15.80 24.72 -22.06
N LEU A 232 -15.05 23.68 -22.41
CA LEU A 232 -14.34 22.83 -21.45
C LEU A 232 -12.86 23.17 -21.55
N ILE A 233 -12.23 23.47 -20.41
CA ILE A 233 -10.86 23.96 -20.34
C ILE A 233 -10.07 23.09 -19.39
N PHE A 234 -8.96 22.50 -19.84
CA PHE A 234 -8.05 21.78 -18.97
C PHE A 234 -7.39 22.73 -17.96
N LEU A 235 -7.46 22.40 -16.68
CA LEU A 235 -6.90 23.25 -15.62
C LEU A 235 -5.37 23.32 -15.67
N LYS A 236 -4.72 22.24 -16.10
CA LYS A 236 -3.27 22.09 -16.10
C LYS A 236 -2.56 23.03 -17.08
N ASP A 237 -3.13 23.22 -18.27
CA ASP A 237 -2.45 23.91 -19.37
C ASP A 237 -3.35 24.93 -20.11
N GLY A 238 -4.60 25.10 -19.65
CA GLY A 238 -5.54 26.05 -20.23
C GLY A 238 -6.03 25.68 -21.63
N ARG A 239 -5.72 24.48 -22.13
CA ARG A 239 -6.20 24.05 -23.45
C ARG A 239 -7.71 23.87 -23.44
N GLU A 240 -8.36 24.43 -24.44
CA GLU A 240 -9.78 24.21 -24.68
C GLU A 240 -10.02 22.89 -25.42
N VAL A 241 -11.10 22.22 -25.04
CA VAL A 241 -11.59 21.03 -25.76
C VAL A 241 -12.35 21.49 -27.00
N GLY A 242 -12.23 20.73 -28.10
CA GLY A 242 -12.85 21.09 -29.37
C GLY A 242 -14.37 21.30 -29.27
N SER A 243 -14.87 22.35 -29.91
CA SER A 243 -16.24 22.83 -29.81
C SER A 243 -17.30 21.74 -30.05
N GLN A 244 -17.11 20.87 -31.05
CA GLN A 244 -18.06 19.78 -31.33
C GLN A 244 -18.21 18.81 -30.14
N PHE A 245 -17.09 18.47 -29.50
CA PHE A 245 -17.09 17.56 -28.36
C PHE A 245 -17.71 18.21 -27.12
N VAL A 246 -17.46 19.51 -26.95
CA VAL A 246 -18.06 20.36 -25.91
C VAL A 246 -19.58 20.38 -26.07
N TYR A 247 -20.08 20.64 -27.27
CA TYR A 247 -21.51 20.61 -27.59
C TYR A 247 -22.14 19.24 -27.31
N ASP A 248 -21.53 18.17 -27.80
CA ASP A 248 -22.03 16.80 -27.61
C ASP A 248 -22.14 16.38 -26.14
N ILE A 249 -21.27 16.88 -25.25
CA ILE A 249 -21.29 16.50 -23.85
C ILE A 249 -22.23 17.40 -23.04
N ILE A 250 -22.17 18.71 -23.26
CA ILE A 250 -22.91 19.69 -22.46
C ILE A 250 -24.37 19.71 -22.86
N LEU A 251 -24.70 19.85 -24.16
CA LEU A 251 -26.10 19.98 -24.59
C LEU A 251 -26.89 18.71 -24.29
N ASN A 252 -26.32 17.55 -24.57
CA ASN A 252 -26.98 16.28 -24.24
C ASN A 252 -27.19 16.10 -22.73
N ALA A 253 -26.30 16.62 -21.88
CA ALA A 253 -26.50 16.57 -20.42
C ALA A 253 -27.58 17.55 -19.94
N LEU A 254 -27.78 18.65 -20.67
CA LEU A 254 -28.79 19.67 -20.39
C LEU A 254 -30.18 19.33 -20.94
N GLU A 255 -30.28 18.52 -22.00
CA GLU A 255 -31.55 18.10 -22.61
C GLU A 255 -32.22 16.90 -21.89
N GLU A 256 -31.48 16.19 -21.04
CA GLU A 256 -32.02 15.10 -20.24
C GLU A 256 -32.99 15.62 -19.16
N LYS A 257 -34.29 15.49 -19.45
CA LYS A 257 -35.36 15.72 -18.47
C LYS A 257 -35.22 14.77 -17.28
N ILE A 258 -35.54 15.29 -16.09
CA ILE A 258 -35.65 14.53 -14.84
C ILE A 258 -36.74 13.47 -14.98
#